data_AF-K5WMW4-F1
#
_entry.id   AF-K5WMW4-F1
#
_cell.length_a   1.000
_cell.length_b   1.000
_cell.length_c   1.000
_cell.angle_alpha   90.00
_cell.angle_beta   90.00
_cell.angle_gamma   90.00
#
_symmetry.space_group_name_H-M   'P 1'
#
loop_
_entity.id
_entity.type
_entity.pdbx_description
1 polymer ?
#
loop_
_entity_poly.entity_id
_entity_poly.type
_entity_poly.pdbx_seq_one_letter_code
_entity_poly.pdbx_strand_id
1 'polypeptide(L)'
;LMGLTAYRIRYTKSKSGPDVLTTRTHFYNPIVAELLTVAILGTLWSLYMIPALLWKIGRGPLGTYLFELYSLGILSIMSLIGAAIFTHDFENLGWCRDYKVCRILEAIKAFSWIFWIWTVILMSAALANMWRNGHSFTGPLHGLRDTEGSYP
;
A
#
# COMPACT_ATOMS: atom_id res chain seq x y z
N LEU A 1 -7.47 -5.61 -1.03
CA LEU A 1 -6.84 -5.33 -2.35
C LEU A 1 -6.35 -6.60 -3.04
N MET A 2 -5.48 -7.40 -2.40
CA MET A 2 -4.89 -8.64 -2.96
C MET A 2 -5.91 -9.65 -3.52
N GLY A 3 -7.02 -9.91 -2.80
CA GLY A 3 -8.04 -10.86 -3.28
C GLY A 3 -8.78 -10.40 -4.54
N LEU A 4 -9.07 -9.11 -4.68
CA LEU A 4 -9.75 -8.58 -5.88
C LEU A 4 -8.82 -8.50 -7.09
N THR A 5 -7.54 -8.13 -6.89
CA THR A 5 -6.55 -8.12 -7.97
C THR A 5 -6.21 -9.54 -8.43
N ALA A 6 -6.10 -10.50 -7.52
CA ALA A 6 -5.91 -11.92 -7.84
C ALA A 6 -7.12 -12.50 -8.62
N TYR A 7 -8.35 -12.17 -8.19
CA TYR A 7 -9.56 -12.56 -8.92
C TYR A 7 -9.57 -12.00 -10.35
N ARG A 8 -9.21 -10.71 -10.51
CA ARG A 8 -9.12 -10.09 -11.84
C ARG A 8 -8.07 -10.76 -12.72
N ILE A 9 -6.87 -11.06 -12.19
CA ILE A 9 -5.80 -11.72 -12.94
C ILE A 9 -6.19 -13.14 -13.37
N ARG A 10 -6.86 -13.91 -12.49
CA ARG A 10 -7.36 -15.24 -12.84
C ARG A 10 -8.44 -15.17 -13.92
N TYR A 11 -9.32 -14.17 -13.84
CA TYR A 11 -10.36 -13.93 -14.84
C TYR A 11 -9.76 -13.51 -16.20
N THR A 12 -8.78 -12.62 -16.23
CA THR A 12 -8.13 -12.18 -17.48
C THR A 12 -7.24 -13.26 -18.10
N LYS A 13 -6.60 -14.12 -17.31
CA LYS A 13 -5.85 -15.27 -17.84
C LYS A 13 -6.74 -16.41 -18.34
N SER A 14 -7.96 -16.55 -17.82
CA SER A 14 -8.87 -17.64 -18.18
C SER A 14 -9.73 -17.34 -19.41
N LYS A 15 -9.80 -16.10 -19.89
CA LYS A 15 -10.57 -15.72 -21.07
C LYS A 15 -9.66 -15.62 -22.30
N SER A 16 -10.02 -16.33 -23.37
CA SER A 16 -9.39 -16.29 -24.70
C SER A 16 -10.09 -15.34 -25.68
N GLY A 17 -11.18 -14.67 -25.26
CA GLY A 17 -12.01 -13.80 -26.12
C GLY A 17 -12.21 -12.39 -25.56
N PRO A 18 -12.70 -11.45 -26.40
CA PRO A 18 -12.92 -10.05 -26.02
C PRO A 18 -13.93 -9.91 -24.87
N ASP A 19 -13.78 -8.85 -24.06
CA ASP A 19 -14.63 -8.54 -22.91
C ASP A 19 -15.40 -7.23 -23.18
N VAL A 20 -16.43 -6.93 -22.38
CA VAL A 20 -17.21 -5.68 -22.53
C VAL A 20 -16.37 -4.41 -22.44
N LEU A 21 -15.17 -4.50 -21.86
CA LEU A 21 -14.22 -3.40 -21.72
C LEU A 21 -13.19 -3.32 -22.84
N THR A 22 -13.10 -4.32 -23.72
CA THR A 22 -12.05 -4.37 -24.74
C THR A 22 -12.29 -5.40 -25.84
N THR A 23 -11.92 -5.05 -27.07
CA THR A 23 -12.01 -5.94 -28.23
C THR A 23 -10.72 -6.75 -28.45
N ARG A 24 -9.70 -6.65 -27.58
CA ARG A 24 -8.39 -7.29 -27.78
C ARG A 24 -8.26 -8.64 -27.06
N THR A 25 -7.54 -9.57 -27.70
CA THR A 25 -7.41 -11.00 -27.33
C THR A 25 -6.35 -11.31 -26.25
N HIS A 26 -5.49 -10.36 -25.88
CA HIS A 26 -4.50 -10.50 -24.81
C HIS A 26 -4.65 -9.38 -23.78
N PHE A 27 -5.21 -9.71 -22.60
CA PHE A 27 -5.57 -8.72 -21.57
C PHE A 27 -4.70 -8.84 -20.31
N TYR A 28 -3.40 -8.51 -20.45
CA TYR A 28 -2.53 -8.29 -19.30
C TYR A 28 -2.42 -6.79 -19.03
N ASN A 29 -3.06 -6.31 -17.97
CA ASN A 29 -2.91 -4.92 -17.53
C ASN A 29 -1.77 -4.82 -16.51
N PRO A 30 -0.61 -4.26 -16.90
CA PRO A 30 0.56 -4.18 -16.02
C PRO A 30 0.26 -3.41 -14.72
N ILE A 31 -0.63 -2.41 -14.78
CA ILE A 31 -1.08 -1.63 -13.63
C ILE A 31 -1.73 -2.50 -12.53
N VAL A 32 -2.46 -3.56 -12.89
CA VAL A 32 -3.10 -4.43 -11.89
C VAL A 32 -2.05 -5.27 -11.16
N ALA A 33 -0.98 -5.66 -11.88
CA ALA A 33 0.15 -6.38 -11.29
C ALA A 33 0.97 -5.46 -10.37
N GLU A 34 1.10 -4.18 -10.73
CA GLU A 34 1.71 -3.17 -9.88
C GLU A 34 0.93 -3.01 -8.56
N LEU A 35 -0.40 -2.82 -8.63
CA LEU A 35 -1.26 -2.72 -7.44
C LEU A 35 -1.22 -3.99 -6.58
N LEU A 36 -1.13 -5.18 -7.20
CA LEU A 36 -0.93 -6.44 -6.48
C LEU A 36 0.42 -6.46 -5.74
N THR A 37 1.48 -6.00 -6.39
CA THR A 37 2.83 -5.94 -5.81
C THR A 37 2.85 -5.00 -4.61
N VAL A 38 2.26 -3.81 -4.72
CA VAL A 38 2.11 -2.87 -3.60
C VAL A 38 1.31 -3.48 -2.45
N ALA A 39 0.24 -4.22 -2.73
CA ALA A 39 -0.54 -4.90 -1.70
C ALA A 39 0.24 -6.02 -0.99
N ILE A 40 1.07 -6.78 -1.72
CA ILE A 40 1.93 -7.82 -1.14
C ILE A 40 2.99 -7.18 -0.25
N LEU A 41 3.69 -6.16 -0.76
CA LEU A 41 4.72 -5.44 0.00
C LEU A 41 4.13 -4.79 1.25
N GLY A 42 2.97 -4.15 1.15
CA GLY A 42 2.27 -3.57 2.30
C GLY A 42 1.84 -4.61 3.34
N THR A 43 1.43 -5.80 2.91
CA THR A 43 1.05 -6.90 3.82
C THR A 43 2.27 -7.48 4.52
N LEU A 44 3.37 -7.71 3.79
CA LEU A 44 4.65 -8.16 4.35
C LEU A 44 5.21 -7.13 5.34
N TRP A 45 5.12 -5.85 4.99
CA TRP A 45 5.52 -4.76 5.87
C TRP A 45 4.69 -4.72 7.16
N SER A 46 3.36 -4.84 7.05
CA SER A 46 2.48 -4.88 8.22
C SER A 46 2.77 -6.10 9.10
N LEU A 47 2.98 -7.28 8.50
CA LEU A 47 3.35 -8.50 9.21
C LEU A 47 4.72 -8.40 9.90
N TYR A 48 5.65 -7.60 9.37
CA TYR A 48 6.93 -7.33 10.01
C TYR A 48 6.80 -6.32 11.17
N MET A 49 6.05 -5.24 10.97
CA MET A 49 5.93 -4.18 11.96
C MET A 49 5.10 -4.59 13.18
N ILE A 50 4.01 -5.36 13.03
CA ILE A 50 3.19 -5.81 14.17
C ILE A 50 4.02 -6.54 15.24
N PRO A 51 4.79 -7.60 14.95
CA PRO A 51 5.63 -8.25 15.94
C PRO A 51 6.81 -7.38 16.37
N ALA A 52 7.35 -6.51 15.50
CA ALA A 52 8.39 -5.56 15.90
C ALA A 52 7.91 -4.60 17.00
N LEU A 53 6.68 -4.11 16.90
CA LEU A 53 6.03 -3.29 17.94
C LEU A 53 5.66 -4.11 19.18
N LEU A 54 5.08 -5.30 19.00
CA LEU A 54 4.63 -6.14 20.12
C LEU A 54 5.80 -6.66 20.97
N TRP A 55 6.90 -7.06 20.33
CA TRP A 55 8.08 -7.60 21.01
C TRP A 55 9.08 -6.54 21.43
N LYS A 56 8.82 -5.25 21.12
CA LYS A 56 9.73 -4.13 21.42
C LYS A 56 11.18 -4.48 21.08
N ILE A 57 11.42 -5.07 19.91
CA ILE A 57 12.77 -5.46 19.45
C ILE A 57 13.56 -4.16 19.22
N GLY A 58 14.21 -3.70 20.27
CA GLY A 58 14.78 -2.35 20.39
C GLY A 58 16.27 -2.25 20.09
N ARG A 59 16.88 -3.25 19.46
CA ARG A 59 18.33 -3.24 19.18
C ARG A 59 18.63 -3.78 17.79
N GLY A 60 18.46 -2.95 16.77
CA GLY A 60 18.90 -3.23 15.40
C GLY A 60 18.68 -2.04 14.45
N PRO A 61 19.41 -1.96 13.32
CA PRO A 61 19.25 -0.89 12.33
C PRO A 61 17.83 -0.81 11.72
N LEU A 62 17.07 -1.90 11.81
CA LEU A 62 15.68 -2.01 11.37
C LEU A 62 14.66 -1.50 12.40
N GLY A 63 15.11 -1.15 13.61
CA GLY A 63 14.32 -0.56 14.69
C GLY A 63 14.41 0.97 14.76
N THR A 64 14.88 1.61 13.69
CA THR A 64 15.09 3.07 13.64
C THR A 64 13.92 3.78 12.99
N TYR A 65 13.65 5.00 13.47
CA TYR A 65 12.60 5.84 12.91
C TYR A 65 12.80 6.15 11.41
N LEU A 66 14.06 6.28 10.96
CA LEU A 66 14.39 6.42 9.53
C LEU A 66 13.89 5.24 8.69
N PHE A 67 14.05 4.01 9.18
CA PHE A 67 13.62 2.83 8.43
C PHE A 67 12.10 2.77 8.31
N GLU A 68 11.37 3.10 9.38
CA GLU A 68 9.92 3.22 9.37
C GLU A 68 9.44 4.32 8.41
N LEU A 69 10.06 5.50 8.43
CA LEU A 69 9.65 6.61 7.57
C LEU A 69 9.99 6.35 6.09
N TYR A 70 11.15 5.76 5.83
CA TYR A 70 11.62 5.47 4.48
C TYR A 70 10.74 4.42 3.78
N SER A 71 10.44 3.33 4.47
CA SER A 71 9.57 2.26 3.98
C SER A 71 8.12 2.74 3.77
N LEU A 72 7.56 3.50 4.71
CA LEU A 72 6.24 4.12 4.55
C LEU A 72 6.22 5.14 3.40
N GLY A 73 7.30 5.89 3.21
CA GLY A 73 7.48 6.80 2.10
C GLY A 73 7.46 6.09 0.75
N ILE A 74 8.24 5.01 0.59
CA ILE A 74 8.23 4.19 -0.63
C ILE A 74 6.83 3.61 -0.89
N LEU A 75 6.21 3.02 0.13
CA LEU A 75 4.87 2.44 0.00
C LEU A 75 3.82 3.50 -0.40
N SER A 76 3.92 4.71 0.16
CA SER A 76 3.04 5.82 -0.18
C SER A 76 3.21 6.25 -1.64
N ILE A 77 4.44 6.46 -2.10
CA ILE A 77 4.72 6.87 -3.49
C ILE A 77 4.29 5.79 -4.49
N MET A 78 4.66 4.53 -4.26
CA MET A 78 4.28 3.43 -5.15
C MET A 78 2.75 3.26 -5.20
N SER A 79 2.06 3.40 -4.07
CA SER A 79 0.60 3.34 -4.05
C SER A 79 -0.05 4.52 -4.77
N LEU A 80 0.53 5.73 -4.66
CA LEU A 80 0.01 6.92 -5.35
C LEU A 80 0.09 6.76 -6.86
N ILE A 81 1.25 6.35 -7.38
CA ILE A 81 1.49 6.17 -8.81
C ILE A 81 0.53 5.12 -9.36
N GLY A 82 0.43 3.96 -8.71
CA GLY A 82 -0.49 2.90 -9.11
C GLY A 82 -1.97 3.32 -9.07
N ALA A 83 -2.39 4.11 -8.08
CA ALA A 83 -3.75 4.64 -7.98
C ALA A 83 -4.06 5.69 -9.06
N ALA A 84 -3.09 6.57 -9.36
CA ALA A 84 -3.24 7.63 -10.35
C ALA A 84 -3.36 7.07 -11.76
N ILE A 85 -2.45 6.17 -12.17
CA ILE A 85 -2.48 5.54 -13.49
C ILE A 85 -3.75 4.69 -13.64
N PHE A 86 -4.13 3.91 -12.61
CA PHE A 86 -5.39 3.17 -12.64
C PHE A 86 -6.60 4.08 -12.81
N THR A 87 -6.59 5.26 -12.19
CA THR A 87 -7.69 6.22 -12.31
C THR A 87 -7.77 6.83 -13.70
N HIS A 88 -6.63 7.13 -14.33
CA HIS A 88 -6.52 7.67 -15.68
C HIS A 88 -6.93 6.67 -16.78
N ASP A 89 -6.55 5.40 -16.64
CA ASP A 89 -6.95 4.37 -17.61
C ASP A 89 -8.44 4.02 -17.52
N PHE A 90 -9.06 4.29 -16.36
CA PHE A 90 -10.41 3.85 -15.99
C PHE A 90 -11.24 5.04 -15.45
N GLU A 91 -11.31 6.13 -16.22
CA GLU A 91 -12.00 7.37 -15.83
C GLU A 91 -13.52 7.23 -15.81
N ASN A 92 -14.11 6.66 -16.86
CA ASN A 92 -15.55 6.55 -17.04
C ASN A 92 -16.02 5.09 -16.95
N LEU A 93 -16.30 4.60 -15.74
CA LEU A 93 -16.92 3.27 -15.53
C LEU A 93 -18.43 3.33 -15.27
N GLY A 94 -19.01 4.53 -15.21
CA GLY A 94 -20.44 4.71 -14.92
C GLY A 94 -21.37 4.02 -15.92
N TRP A 95 -20.94 3.91 -17.19
CA TRP A 95 -21.72 3.27 -18.27
C TRP A 95 -21.81 1.75 -18.17
N CYS A 96 -20.95 1.12 -17.36
CA CYS A 96 -20.80 -0.34 -17.28
C CYS A 96 -21.21 -0.90 -15.91
N ARG A 97 -21.94 -0.12 -15.10
CA ARG A 97 -22.28 -0.48 -13.71
C ARG A 97 -23.03 -1.81 -13.57
N ASP A 98 -23.80 -2.21 -14.58
CA ASP A 98 -24.55 -3.47 -14.58
C ASP A 98 -23.63 -4.70 -14.58
N TYR A 99 -22.45 -4.60 -15.21
CA TYR A 99 -21.51 -5.71 -15.31
C TYR A 99 -20.70 -5.89 -14.01
N LYS A 100 -20.59 -7.15 -13.56
CA LYS A 100 -19.80 -7.52 -12.35
C LYS A 100 -18.34 -7.09 -12.46
N VAL A 101 -17.77 -7.12 -13.67
CA VAL A 101 -16.36 -6.75 -13.91
C VAL A 101 -16.12 -5.28 -13.57
N CYS A 102 -16.99 -4.37 -14.01
CA CYS A 102 -16.84 -2.94 -13.75
C CYS A 102 -16.97 -2.59 -12.26
N ARG A 103 -17.87 -3.25 -11.53
CA ARG A 103 -17.99 -3.10 -10.06
C ARG A 103 -16.72 -3.51 -9.33
N ILE A 104 -16.02 -4.55 -9.78
CA ILE A 104 -14.74 -5.00 -9.21
C ILE A 104 -13.65 -3.94 -9.47
N LEU A 105 -13.62 -3.33 -10.65
CA LEU A 105 -12.67 -2.27 -10.97
C LEU A 105 -12.87 -1.02 -10.13
N GLU A 106 -14.12 -0.60 -9.96
CA GLU A 106 -14.50 0.50 -9.07
C GLU A 106 -14.07 0.21 -7.63
N ALA A 107 -14.29 -1.01 -7.14
CA ALA A 107 -13.83 -1.43 -5.83
C ALA A 107 -12.29 -1.39 -5.73
N ILE A 108 -11.55 -1.90 -6.72
CA ILE A 108 -10.07 -1.84 -6.73
C ILE A 108 -9.59 -0.39 -6.68
N LYS A 109 -10.20 0.52 -7.45
CA LYS A 109 -9.91 1.96 -7.42
C LYS A 109 -10.10 2.53 -6.02
N ALA A 110 -11.27 2.30 -5.42
CA ALA A 110 -11.59 2.79 -4.08
C ALA A 110 -10.61 2.25 -3.03
N PHE A 111 -10.33 0.94 -3.03
CA PHE A 111 -9.40 0.34 -2.09
C PHE A 111 -7.95 0.81 -2.27
N SER A 112 -7.53 1.13 -3.50
CA SER A 112 -6.20 1.69 -3.77
C SER A 112 -6.03 3.06 -3.12
N TRP A 113 -7.02 3.95 -3.30
CA TRP A 113 -7.04 5.27 -2.67
C TRP A 113 -7.13 5.19 -1.14
N ILE A 114 -7.94 4.28 -0.61
CA ILE A 114 -8.02 4.05 0.85
C ILE A 114 -6.67 3.58 1.40
N PHE A 115 -5.98 2.67 0.72
CA PHE A 115 -4.67 2.20 1.14
C PHE A 115 -3.64 3.35 1.14
N TRP A 116 -3.64 4.19 0.11
CA TRP A 116 -2.78 5.39 0.07
C TRP A 116 -3.08 6.38 1.20
N ILE A 117 -4.35 6.69 1.46
CA ILE A 117 -4.74 7.58 2.58
C ILE A 117 -4.24 7.00 3.90
N TRP A 118 -4.39 5.69 4.09
CA TRP A 118 -3.95 5.03 5.32
C TRP A 118 -2.43 5.09 5.51
N THR A 119 -1.64 4.89 4.46
CA THR A 119 -0.18 4.99 4.54
C THR A 119 0.27 6.42 4.85
N VAL A 120 -0.40 7.44 4.29
CA VAL A 120 -0.13 8.85 4.61
C VAL A 120 -0.50 9.17 6.07
N ILE A 121 -1.62 8.67 6.57
CA ILE A 121 -2.00 8.83 7.98
C ILE A 121 -0.93 8.24 8.90
N LEU A 122 -0.50 7.00 8.65
CA LEU A 122 0.55 6.35 9.44
C LEU A 122 1.88 7.12 9.39
N MET A 123 2.28 7.60 8.21
CA MET A 123 3.47 8.42 8.03
C MET A 123 3.37 9.75 8.79
N SER A 124 2.21 10.40 8.77
CA SER A 124 1.96 11.64 9.51
C SER A 124 1.94 11.44 11.02
N ALA A 125 1.40 10.31 11.49
CA ALA A 125 1.38 9.94 12.91
C ALA A 125 2.81 9.68 13.42
N ALA A 126 3.63 8.99 12.63
CA ALA A 126 5.05 8.84 12.92
C ALA A 126 5.71 10.22 13.07
N LEU A 127 5.51 11.11 12.10
CA LEU A 127 6.13 12.44 12.08
C LEU A 127 5.67 13.31 13.25
N ALA A 128 4.39 13.28 13.59
CA ALA A 128 3.85 14.00 14.73
C ALA A 128 4.45 13.51 16.06
N ASN A 129 4.68 12.20 16.21
CA ASN A 129 5.32 11.65 17.40
C ASN A 129 6.81 12.02 17.50
N MET A 130 7.54 11.94 16.38
CA MET A 130 8.91 12.45 16.32
C MET A 130 8.98 13.92 16.72
N TRP A 131 8.11 14.76 16.15
CA TRP A 131 8.12 16.20 16.42
C TRP A 131 7.77 16.51 17.87
N ARG A 132 6.78 15.81 18.45
CA ARG A 132 6.41 15.98 19.86
C ARG A 132 7.51 15.56 20.83
N ASN A 133 8.27 14.51 20.51
CA ASN A 133 9.30 13.98 21.42
C ASN A 133 10.68 14.59 21.15
N GLY A 134 10.86 15.37 20.07
CA GLY A 134 12.14 15.99 19.72
C GLY A 134 13.24 14.98 19.34
N HIS A 135 12.88 13.77 18.93
CA HIS A 135 13.83 12.71 18.62
C HIS A 135 14.53 12.95 17.28
N SER A 136 15.83 12.63 17.22
CA SER A 136 16.58 12.58 15.96
C SER A 136 16.06 11.44 15.08
N PHE A 137 16.35 11.52 13.78
CA PHE A 137 16.01 10.52 12.76
C PHE A 137 16.54 9.10 13.09
N THR A 138 17.63 9.01 13.83
CA THR A 138 18.21 7.74 14.30
C THR A 138 17.63 7.26 15.64
N GLY A 139 16.64 7.97 16.19
CA GLY A 139 16.00 7.64 17.45
C GLY A 139 15.21 6.32 17.41
N PRO A 140 14.83 5.80 18.59
CA PRO A 140 14.11 4.54 18.72
C PRO A 140 12.73 4.60 18.04
N LEU A 141 12.28 3.44 17.56
CA LEU A 141 10.99 3.25 16.89
C LEU A 141 9.80 3.76 17.73
N HIS A 142 8.69 4.07 17.05
CA HIS A 142 7.44 4.50 17.67
C HIS A 142 6.95 3.46 18.71
N GLY A 143 6.76 3.89 19.97
CA GLY A 143 6.26 3.02 21.06
C GLY A 143 7.28 2.65 22.14
N LEU A 144 8.55 3.01 21.97
CA LEU A 144 9.55 2.96 23.03
C LEU A 144 9.57 4.28 23.80
N ARG A 145 9.41 4.19 25.13
CA ARG A 145 9.75 5.28 26.06
C ARG A 145 11.21 5.13 26.41
N ASP A 146 11.98 6.20 26.30
CA ASP A 146 13.36 6.26 26.76
C ASP A 146 13.39 6.11 28.29
N THR A 147 13.50 4.88 28.79
CA THR A 147 13.71 4.63 30.22
C THR A 147 15.18 4.60 30.60
N GLU A 148 16.10 4.75 29.64
CA GLU A 148 17.52 4.87 29.93
C GLU A 148 18.04 6.20 29.37
N GLY A 149 18.26 7.15 30.28
CA GLY A 149 19.09 8.34 30.02
C GLY A 149 20.50 7.91 29.68
N SER A 150 20.73 7.54 28.43
CA SER A 150 22.03 7.12 27.93
C SER A 150 22.23 7.67 26.52
N TYR A 151 22.33 9.00 26.47
CA TYR A 151 23.20 9.67 25.50
C TYR A 151 24.60 9.74 26.12
N PRO A 152 25.67 9.33 25.43
CA PRO A 152 26.85 10.18 25.32
C PRO A 152 26.54 11.41 24.44
#